data_AF-E1YA31-F1
#
_entry.id   AF-E1YA31-F1
#
_cell.length_a   1.000
_cell.length_b   1.000
_cell.length_c   1.000
_cell.angle_alpha   90.00
_cell.angle_beta   90.00
_cell.angle_gamma   90.00
#
_symmetry.space_group_name_H-M   'P 1'
#
loop_
_entity.id
_entity.type
_entity.pdbx_description
1 polymer ?
#
loop_
_entity_poly.entity_id
_entity_poly.type
_entity_poly.pdbx_seq_one_letter_code
_entity_poly.pdbx_strand_id
1 'polypeptide(L)'
;MKTTGRSLPAAPRIMISGALLNTPSFVKSVESLGVNVVVDDFCNGSRYWWEQVEAGDPWKAIAKRYLLPKCSCPRINPPQNRTDWISQIAKDFRLDGIIALTMRCCAPIYP
;
A
#
# COMPACT_ATOMS: atom_id res chain seq x y z
N MET A 1 4.20 -2.55 -22.08
CA MET A 1 3.41 -3.39 -21.16
C MET A 1 2.10 -3.76 -21.88
N LYS A 2 1.90 -5.03 -22.24
CA LYS A 2 0.68 -5.47 -22.97
C LYS A 2 -0.49 -5.47 -21.98
N THR A 3 -1.49 -4.62 -22.18
CA THR A 3 -2.72 -4.61 -21.38
C THR A 3 -3.58 -5.82 -21.75
N THR A 4 -4.23 -6.43 -20.76
CA THR A 4 -5.02 -7.67 -20.91
C THR A 4 -6.34 -7.50 -21.67
N GLY A 5 -6.53 -6.42 -22.43
CA GLY A 5 -7.76 -6.12 -23.20
C GLY A 5 -9.01 -5.87 -22.35
N ARG A 6 -8.97 -6.11 -21.03
CA ARG A 6 -10.03 -5.78 -20.07
C ARG A 6 -9.79 -4.38 -19.54
N SER A 7 -10.56 -3.40 -20.00
CA SER A 7 -10.61 -2.08 -19.37
C SER A 7 -11.79 -2.02 -18.40
N LEU A 8 -11.52 -1.64 -17.15
CA LEU A 8 -12.59 -1.15 -16.29
C LEU A 8 -13.14 0.16 -16.88
N PRO A 9 -14.42 0.48 -16.65
CA PRO A 9 -14.98 1.79 -16.99
C PRO A 9 -14.07 2.92 -16.49
N ALA A 10 -14.07 4.05 -17.19
CA ALA A 10 -13.32 5.24 -16.78
C ALA A 10 -13.84 5.73 -15.42
N ALA A 11 -13.17 5.29 -14.36
CA ALA A 11 -13.51 5.54 -12.97
C ALA A 11 -12.24 5.90 -12.20
N PRO A 12 -12.33 6.77 -11.17
CA PRO A 12 -11.18 7.22 -10.40
C PRO A 12 -10.38 6.03 -9.85
N ARG A 13 -9.07 6.08 -10.04
CA ARG A 13 -8.10 5.05 -9.62
C ARG A 13 -7.58 5.41 -8.24
N ILE A 14 -8.03 4.69 -7.23
CA ILE A 14 -7.76 5.04 -5.84
C ILE A 14 -6.89 3.97 -5.18
N MET A 15 -6.02 4.43 -4.29
CA MET A 15 -5.30 3.59 -3.35
C MET A 15 -5.94 3.66 -1.97
N ILE A 16 -5.96 2.54 -1.26
CA ILE A 16 -6.38 2.52 0.15
C ILE A 16 -5.15 2.24 1.01
N SER A 17 -4.82 3.18 1.89
CA SER A 17 -3.63 3.11 2.76
C SER A 17 -4.05 3.07 4.22
N GLY A 18 -3.49 2.16 5.01
CA GLY A 18 -3.74 2.11 6.45
C GLY A 18 -2.94 1.03 7.16
N ALA A 19 -3.17 0.81 8.45
CA ALA A 19 -2.44 -0.24 9.16
C ALA A 19 -2.91 -1.65 8.79
N LEU A 20 -4.22 -1.85 8.75
CA LEU A 20 -4.89 -3.13 8.58
C LEU A 20 -6.23 -2.87 7.89
N LEU A 21 -6.64 -3.81 7.04
CA LEU A 21 -8.04 -3.93 6.63
C LEU A 21 -8.58 -5.31 7.03
N ASN A 22 -9.42 -5.36 8.08
CA ASN A 22 -10.09 -6.59 8.51
C ASN A 22 -11.34 -6.87 7.66
N THR A 23 -11.98 -5.81 7.16
CA THR A 23 -13.32 -5.87 6.61
C THR A 23 -13.26 -5.75 5.09
N PRO A 24 -13.23 -6.87 4.33
CA PRO A 24 -13.10 -6.82 2.87
C PRO A 24 -14.34 -6.23 2.18
N SER A 25 -15.50 -6.21 2.85
CA SER A 25 -16.69 -5.53 2.34
C SER A 25 -16.47 -4.03 2.16
N PHE A 26 -15.52 -3.41 2.87
CA PHE A 26 -15.17 -2.00 2.67
C PHE A 26 -14.72 -1.72 1.24
N VAL A 27 -13.86 -2.57 0.67
CA VAL A 27 -13.40 -2.42 -0.73
C VAL A 27 -14.59 -2.50 -1.68
N LYS A 28 -15.46 -3.49 -1.50
CA LYS A 28 -16.67 -3.65 -2.33
C LYS A 28 -17.60 -2.45 -2.25
N SER A 29 -17.76 -1.86 -1.06
CA SER A 29 -18.56 -0.65 -0.89
C SER A 29 -17.96 0.54 -1.64
N VAL A 30 -16.63 0.73 -1.57
CA VAL A 30 -15.94 1.76 -2.34
C VAL A 30 -16.11 1.53 -3.84
N GLU A 31 -15.93 0.29 -4.31
CA GLU A 31 -16.10 -0.06 -5.72
C GLU A 31 -17.54 0.15 -6.21
N SER A 32 -18.54 -0.11 -5.36
CA SER A 32 -19.95 0.12 -5.70
C SER A 32 -20.30 1.60 -5.96
N LEU A 33 -19.47 2.53 -5.49
CA LEU A 33 -19.59 3.97 -5.75
C LEU A 33 -19.00 4.38 -7.11
N GLY A 34 -18.56 3.42 -7.94
CA GLY A 34 -17.94 3.70 -9.24
C GLY A 34 -16.48 4.13 -9.13
N VAL A 35 -15.77 3.66 -8.10
CA VAL A 35 -14.34 3.90 -7.87
C VAL A 35 -13.56 2.61 -8.12
N ASN A 36 -12.41 2.70 -8.78
CA ASN A 36 -11.54 1.55 -8.99
C ASN A 36 -10.45 1.52 -7.91
N VAL A 37 -10.49 0.53 -7.02
CA VAL A 37 -9.41 0.29 -6.06
C VAL A 37 -8.29 -0.48 -6.76
N VAL A 38 -7.15 0.17 -6.98
CA VAL A 38 -6.08 -0.39 -7.82
C VAL A 38 -4.96 -1.02 -6.99
N VAL A 39 -4.67 -0.44 -5.84
CA VAL A 39 -3.55 -0.84 -4.97
C VAL A 39 -3.89 -0.55 -3.52
N ASP A 40 -3.35 -1.37 -2.62
CA ASP A 40 -3.46 -1.18 -1.19
C ASP A 40 -2.09 -0.89 -0.56
N ASP A 41 -2.10 -0.32 0.64
CA ASP A 41 -0.92 -0.20 1.49
C ASP A 41 -1.31 -0.60 2.92
N PHE A 42 -1.52 -1.91 3.13
CA PHE A 42 -1.79 -2.48 4.45
C PHE A 42 -0.72 -3.45 4.92
N CYS A 43 -0.55 -3.61 6.24
CA CYS A 43 0.34 -4.61 6.82
C CYS A 43 -0.11 -6.05 6.52
N ASN A 44 -1.42 -6.28 6.33
CA ASN A 44 -1.98 -7.57 5.91
C ASN A 44 -2.24 -7.66 4.40
N GLY A 45 -1.76 -6.69 3.63
CA GLY A 45 -1.91 -6.61 2.19
C GLY A 45 -0.56 -6.43 1.53
N SER A 46 -0.47 -5.46 0.62
CA SER A 46 0.68 -5.24 -0.25
C SER A 46 2.01 -5.14 0.50
N ARG A 47 2.09 -4.48 1.67
CA ARG A 47 3.36 -4.33 2.41
C ARG A 47 4.02 -5.66 2.79
N TYR A 48 3.22 -6.69 3.05
CA TYR A 48 3.71 -7.98 3.49
C TYR A 48 4.51 -8.68 2.39
N TRP A 49 3.98 -8.71 1.17
CA TRP A 49 4.54 -9.49 0.07
C TRP A 49 5.26 -8.66 -1.00
N TRP A 50 5.22 -7.33 -0.91
CA TRP A 50 5.79 -6.43 -1.93
C TRP A 50 7.25 -6.71 -2.24
N GLU A 51 8.02 -6.97 -1.20
CA GLU A 51 9.44 -7.24 -1.29
C GLU A 51 9.74 -8.64 -0.76
N GLN A 52 10.59 -9.35 -1.49
CA GLN A 52 11.08 -10.68 -1.12
C GLN A 52 12.40 -10.55 -0.35
N VAL A 53 12.75 -11.58 0.41
CA VAL A 53 14.06 -11.64 1.07
C VAL A 53 15.13 -11.89 0.00
N GLU A 54 16.18 -11.07 -0.01
CA GLU A 54 17.30 -11.21 -0.94
C GLU A 54 18.10 -12.51 -0.64
N ALA A 55 18.67 -13.13 -1.67
CA ALA A 55 19.55 -14.28 -1.48
C ALA A 55 20.87 -13.86 -0.81
N GLY A 56 21.36 -14.67 0.13
CA GLY A 56 22.60 -14.38 0.88
C GLY A 56 22.59 -15.02 2.27
N ASP A 57 23.30 -14.38 3.22
CA ASP A 57 23.24 -14.75 4.63
C ASP A 57 21.79 -14.59 5.17
N PRO A 58 21.10 -15.68 5.52
CA PRO A 58 19.69 -15.66 5.86
C PRO A 58 19.35 -14.68 6.99
N TRP A 59 20.22 -14.57 8.00
CA TRP A 59 19.97 -13.72 9.15
C TRP A 59 20.03 -12.24 8.77
N LYS A 60 21.04 -11.84 7.99
CA LYS A 60 21.16 -10.47 7.49
C LYS A 60 20.07 -10.12 6.50
N ALA A 61 19.72 -11.05 5.61
CA ALA A 61 18.70 -10.82 4.60
C ALA A 61 17.32 -10.60 5.23
N ILE A 62 16.94 -11.44 6.21
CA ILE A 62 15.69 -11.28 6.96
C ILE A 62 15.69 -9.97 7.76
N ALA A 63 16.78 -9.67 8.48
CA ALA A 63 16.89 -8.43 9.25
C ALA A 63 16.78 -7.19 8.36
N LYS A 64 17.43 -7.18 7.20
CA LYS A 64 17.34 -6.09 6.21
C LYS A 64 15.92 -5.90 5.72
N ARG A 65 15.23 -6.99 5.32
CA ARG A 65 13.83 -6.94 4.86
C ARG A 65 12.87 -6.42 5.94
N TYR A 66 13.14 -6.75 7.21
CA TYR A 66 12.29 -6.35 8.33
C TYR A 66 12.51 -4.89 8.75
N LEU A 67 13.76 -4.46 8.86
CA LEU A 67 14.12 -3.13 9.36
C LEU A 67 14.12 -2.05 8.28
N LEU A 68 14.45 -2.41 7.04
CA LEU A 68 14.58 -1.49 5.91
C LEU A 68 13.65 -1.90 4.74
N PRO A 69 12.34 -2.09 4.98
CA PRO A 69 11.42 -2.42 3.90
C PRO A 69 11.22 -1.22 2.97
N LYS A 70 11.08 -1.47 1.66
CA LYS A 70 10.65 -0.44 0.70
C LYS A 70 9.27 0.14 1.04
N CYS A 71 8.34 -0.70 1.46
CA CYS A 71 7.01 -0.28 1.91
C CYS A 71 7.03 -0.05 3.43
N SER A 72 7.52 1.12 3.84
CA SER A 72 7.68 1.42 5.27
C SER A 72 6.33 1.66 5.96
N CYS A 73 6.16 0.98 7.09
CA CYS A 73 5.07 1.27 8.03
C CYS A 73 5.27 2.67 8.63
N PRO A 74 4.20 3.43 8.96
CA PRO A 74 4.31 4.72 9.65
C PRO A 74 5.16 4.69 10.94
N ARG A 75 5.34 3.52 11.55
CA ARG A 75 6.16 3.33 12.75
C ARG A 75 7.67 3.29 12.47
N ILE A 76 8.08 3.06 11.22
CA ILE A 76 9.49 2.96 10.85
C ILE A 76 10.05 4.36 10.61
N ASN A 77 11.19 4.65 11.24
CA ASN A 77 11.94 5.89 11.05
C ASN A 77 13.05 5.66 10.01
N PRO A 78 13.29 6.59 9.06
CA PRO A 78 12.65 7.90 8.89
C PRO A 78 11.26 7.84 8.22
N PRO A 79 10.32 8.75 8.58
CA PRO A 79 8.98 8.78 7.99
C PRO A 79 8.99 9.12 6.48
N GLN A 80 10.05 9.76 5.99
CA GLN A 80 10.24 10.12 4.58
C GLN A 80 10.16 8.90 3.66
N ASN A 81 10.68 7.75 4.10
CA ASN A 81 10.61 6.50 3.32
C ASN A 81 9.18 6.15 2.91
N ARG A 82 8.20 6.44 3.78
CA ARG A 82 6.79 6.15 3.50
C ARG A 82 6.22 7.13 2.49
N THR A 83 6.57 8.40 2.62
CA THR A 83 6.12 9.45 1.69
C THR A 83 6.66 9.20 0.29
N ASP A 84 7.93 8.80 0.19
CA ASP A 84 8.59 8.45 -1.08
C ASP A 84 7.93 7.20 -1.69
N TRP A 85 7.70 6.18 -0.87
CA TRP A 85 6.98 4.97 -1.26
C TRP A 85 5.60 5.26 -1.85
N ILE A 86 4.76 6.02 -1.14
CA ILE A 86 3.42 6.38 -1.59
C ILE A 86 3.47 7.22 -2.87
N SER A 87 4.43 8.15 -2.96
CA SER A 87 4.62 9.00 -4.14
C SER A 87 5.03 8.19 -5.36
N GLN A 88 5.86 7.16 -5.19
CA GLN A 88 6.24 6.24 -6.25
C GLN A 88 5.03 5.43 -6.73
N ILE A 89 4.30 4.80 -5.80
CA ILE A 89 3.12 3.99 -6.12
C ILE A 89 2.03 4.81 -6.80
N ALA A 90 1.84 6.06 -6.37
CA ALA A 90 0.88 6.96 -7.00
C ALA A 90 1.17 7.21 -8.48
N LYS A 91 2.46 7.34 -8.84
CA LYS A 91 2.89 7.51 -10.23
C LYS A 91 2.77 6.20 -11.01
N ASP A 92 3.27 5.10 -10.45
CA ASP A 92 3.32 3.79 -11.13
C ASP A 92 1.92 3.25 -11.47
N PHE A 93 0.96 3.43 -10.56
CA PHE A 93 -0.41 2.97 -10.76
C PHE A 93 -1.35 4.01 -11.37
N ARG A 94 -0.84 5.23 -11.62
CA ARG A 94 -1.62 6.40 -12.11
C ARG A 94 -2.85 6.61 -11.24
N LEU A 95 -2.61 6.93 -9.97
CA LEU A 95 -3.68 7.16 -9.00
C LEU A 95 -4.26 8.57 -9.15
N ASP A 96 -5.57 8.66 -9.02
CA ASP A 96 -6.32 9.92 -8.95
C ASP A 96 -6.49 10.39 -7.49
N GLY A 97 -6.29 9.49 -6.51
CA GLY A 97 -6.44 9.82 -5.10
C GLY A 97 -6.09 8.67 -4.15
N ILE A 98 -6.07 8.99 -2.85
CA ILE A 98 -5.72 8.06 -1.77
C ILE A 98 -6.77 8.17 -0.64
N ILE A 99 -7.32 7.04 -0.24
CA ILE A 99 -8.15 6.92 0.97
C ILE A 99 -7.24 6.47 2.12
N ALA A 100 -6.97 7.37 3.06
CA ALA A 100 -6.19 7.08 4.26
C ALA A 100 -7.10 6.56 5.38
N LEU A 101 -7.01 5.25 5.67
CA LEU A 101 -7.70 4.60 6.77
C LEU A 101 -6.85 4.60 8.02
N THR A 102 -7.24 5.43 8.98
CA THR A 102 -6.66 5.45 10.32
C THR A 102 -7.56 4.67 11.27
N MET A 103 -7.03 3.60 11.86
CA MET A 103 -7.75 2.86 12.89
C MET A 103 -7.88 3.70 14.15
N ARG A 104 -9.03 3.62 14.83
CA ARG A 104 -9.20 4.24 16.15
C ARG A 104 -8.12 3.70 17.10
N CYS A 105 -7.51 4.62 17.85
CA CYS A 105 -6.42 4.34 18.80
C CYS A 105 -5.10 3.86 18.16
N CYS A 106 -4.91 4.02 16.85
CA CYS A 106 -3.58 3.87 16.25
C CYS A 106 -2.76 5.14 16.51
N ALA A 107 -1.65 5.03 17.25
CA ALA A 107 -0.68 6.11 17.41
C ALA A 107 -0.19 6.60 16.03
N PRO A 108 0.05 7.91 15.87
CA PRO A 108 -0.49 8.69 14.77
C PRO A 108 0.00 8.31 13.37
N ILE A 109 -0.95 8.24 12.43
CA ILE A 109 -0.76 8.47 10.99
C ILE A 109 -0.99 9.97 10.70
N TYR A 110 -0.46 10.85 11.55
CA TYR A 110 -0.50 12.30 11.38
C TYR A 110 0.91 12.86 11.63
N PRO A 111 1.34 13.90 10.88
CA PRO A 111 2.53 14.67 11.21
C PRO A 111 2.45 15.32 12.60
#